data_AF-A0A7J9YZT7-F1
#
_entry.id   AF-A0A7J9YZT7-F1
#
_cell.length_a   1.000
_cell.length_b   1.000
_cell.length_c   1.000
_cell.angle_alpha   90.00
_cell.angle_beta   90.00
_cell.angle_gamma   90.00
#
_symmetry.space_group_name_H-M   'P 1'
#
loop_
_entity.id
_entity.type
_entity.pdbx_description
1 polymer ?
#
loop_
_entity_poly.entity_id
_entity_poly.type
_entity_poly.pdbx_seq_one_letter_code
_entity_poly.pdbx_strand_id
1 'polypeptide(L)'
;MLYVSQAPLERIRAYKRRMGWNFPWVSSANSEFNFDFNGSHTEAEVQAAFGPMLEGESPPVFRHLATETGTDVAGYLSEEPRFNAFVLADGVVYHTYSTGDRGLEFLMGYYPILDRAPNGRAEDLEAEYWIRRHDEYDQ
;
A
#
# COMPACT_ATOMS: atom_id res chain seq x y z
N MET A 1 -4.61 -10.30 -12.20
CA MET A 1 -4.68 -9.25 -11.16
C MET A 1 -4.43 -7.92 -11.81
N LEU A 2 -5.22 -6.90 -11.48
CA LEU A 2 -5.04 -5.52 -11.93
C LEU A 2 -4.59 -4.71 -10.73
N TYR A 3 -3.59 -3.86 -10.90
CA TYR A 3 -3.11 -2.96 -9.86
C TYR A 3 -3.66 -1.56 -10.12
N VAL A 4 -4.05 -0.86 -9.07
CA VAL A 4 -4.66 0.46 -9.15
C VAL A 4 -3.99 1.37 -8.13
N SER A 5 -3.69 2.61 -8.52
CA SER A 5 -3.24 3.64 -7.58
C SER A 5 -3.84 4.99 -7.95
N GLN A 6 -4.02 5.84 -6.94
CA GLN A 6 -4.52 7.21 -7.10
C GLN A 6 -3.52 8.10 -7.88
N ALA A 7 -2.25 7.70 -7.98
CA ALA A 7 -1.23 8.43 -8.71
C ALA A 7 -1.60 8.69 -10.19
N PRO A 8 -1.25 9.87 -10.74
CA PRO A 8 -1.40 10.16 -12.16
C PRO A 8 -0.73 9.11 -13.06
N LEU A 9 -1.34 8.86 -14.23
CA LEU A 9 -0.93 7.78 -15.13
C LEU A 9 0.53 7.90 -15.59
N GLU A 10 1.04 9.11 -15.79
CA GLU A 10 2.43 9.35 -16.15
C GLU A 10 3.41 8.91 -15.06
N ARG A 11 3.07 9.11 -13.77
CA ARG A 11 3.88 8.65 -12.64
C ARG A 11 3.90 7.13 -12.56
N ILE A 12 2.74 6.49 -12.67
CA ILE A 12 2.63 5.02 -12.71
C ILE A 12 3.48 4.45 -13.84
N ARG A 13 3.38 5.01 -15.04
CA ARG A 13 4.16 4.55 -16.21
C ARG A 13 5.66 4.72 -16.01
N ALA A 14 6.09 5.85 -15.42
CA ALA A 14 7.51 6.08 -15.13
C ALA A 14 8.04 5.09 -14.10
N TYR A 15 7.31 4.85 -13.03
CA TYR A 15 7.71 3.95 -11.97
C TYR A 15 7.71 2.48 -12.43
N LYS A 16 6.70 2.06 -13.20
CA LYS A 16 6.67 0.74 -13.85
C LYS A 16 7.90 0.49 -14.73
N ARG A 17 8.38 1.51 -15.47
CA ARG A 17 9.62 1.42 -16.25
C ARG A 17 10.86 1.28 -15.37
N ARG A 18 10.97 2.08 -14.30
CA ARG A 18 12.08 1.98 -13.32
C ARG A 18 12.19 0.55 -12.78
N MET A 19 11.05 -0.03 -12.39
CA MET A 19 11.00 -1.34 -11.75
C MET A 19 11.00 -2.53 -12.74
N GLY A 20 11.04 -2.28 -14.05
CA GLY A 20 10.98 -3.34 -15.06
C GLY A 20 9.70 -4.19 -15.02
N TRP A 21 8.63 -3.69 -14.41
CA TRP A 21 7.41 -4.44 -14.17
C TRP A 21 6.56 -4.56 -15.43
N ASN A 22 5.88 -5.70 -15.61
CA ASN A 22 5.03 -5.96 -16.78
C ASN A 22 3.54 -6.11 -16.45
N PHE A 23 3.16 -6.22 -15.17
CA PHE A 23 1.76 -6.37 -14.76
C PHE A 23 0.91 -5.13 -15.11
N PRO A 24 -0.42 -5.28 -15.30
CA PRO A 24 -1.28 -4.15 -15.60
C PRO A 24 -1.45 -3.28 -14.36
N TRP A 25 -1.08 -2.00 -14.47
CA TRP A 25 -1.21 -0.99 -13.41
C TRP A 25 -1.88 0.26 -13.99
N VAL A 26 -3.05 0.60 -13.46
CA VAL A 26 -3.91 1.68 -13.93
C VAL A 26 -4.03 2.79 -12.88
N SER A 27 -4.41 3.98 -13.35
CA SER A 27 -4.60 5.16 -12.51
C SER A 27 -6.07 5.33 -12.18
N SER A 28 -6.37 5.63 -10.92
CA SER A 28 -7.69 6.09 -10.44
C SER A 28 -7.74 7.59 -10.18
N ALA A 29 -6.69 8.37 -10.56
CA ALA A 29 -6.54 9.79 -10.23
C ALA A 29 -7.75 10.69 -10.58
N ASN A 30 -8.53 10.31 -11.58
CA ASN A 30 -9.70 11.05 -12.06
C ASN A 30 -11.03 10.33 -11.73
N SER A 31 -11.05 9.54 -10.67
CA SER A 31 -12.22 8.76 -10.23
C SER A 31 -12.23 8.61 -8.72
N GLU A 32 -13.37 8.25 -8.15
CA GLU A 32 -13.53 7.99 -6.72
C GLU A 32 -13.18 6.55 -6.32
N PHE A 33 -12.73 5.72 -7.28
CA PHE A 33 -12.52 4.28 -7.09
C PHE A 33 -11.71 3.93 -5.83
N ASN A 34 -10.61 4.65 -5.57
CA ASN A 34 -9.81 4.36 -4.37
C ASN A 34 -10.58 4.66 -3.08
N PHE A 35 -11.37 5.73 -3.04
CA PHE A 35 -12.20 6.09 -1.89
C PHE A 35 -13.36 5.10 -1.72
N ASP A 36 -14.04 4.74 -2.81
CA ASP A 36 -15.15 3.77 -2.83
C ASP A 36 -14.78 2.40 -2.26
N PHE A 37 -13.51 2.02 -2.37
CA PHE A 37 -12.98 0.72 -1.91
C PHE A 37 -11.96 0.84 -0.76
N ASN A 38 -12.01 1.97 -0.02
CA ASN A 38 -11.21 2.22 1.18
C ASN A 38 -9.69 2.08 0.97
N GLY A 39 -9.18 2.39 -0.21
CA GLY A 39 -7.74 2.49 -0.49
C GLY A 39 -7.19 3.90 -0.33
N SER A 40 -8.06 4.91 -0.33
CA SER A 40 -7.72 6.31 -0.03
C SER A 40 -8.73 6.92 0.92
N HIS A 41 -8.29 7.86 1.74
CA HIS A 41 -9.08 8.55 2.76
C HIS A 41 -8.90 10.06 2.66
N THR A 42 -9.98 10.78 2.94
CA THR A 42 -9.97 12.23 3.05
C THR A 42 -9.23 12.69 4.30
N GLU A 43 -8.75 13.94 4.30
CA GLU A 43 -8.11 14.53 5.47
C GLU A 43 -9.01 14.48 6.71
N ALA A 44 -10.32 14.71 6.54
CA ALA A 44 -11.28 14.63 7.64
C ALA A 44 -11.40 13.22 8.23
N GLU A 45 -11.37 12.18 7.39
CA GLU A 45 -11.39 10.78 7.84
C GLU A 45 -10.09 10.41 8.56
N VAL A 46 -8.94 10.84 8.03
CA VAL A 46 -7.64 10.64 8.65
C VAL A 46 -7.58 11.34 10.02
N GLN A 47 -8.05 12.58 10.13
CA GLN A 47 -8.10 13.29 11.40
C GLN A 47 -9.07 12.63 12.39
N ALA A 48 -10.23 12.14 11.92
CA ALA A 48 -11.17 11.44 12.78
C ALA A 48 -10.62 10.12 13.32
N ALA A 49 -9.86 9.37 12.51
CA ALA A 49 -9.30 8.08 12.89
C ALA A 49 -7.99 8.21 13.70
N PHE A 50 -7.15 9.18 13.37
CA PHE A 50 -5.77 9.27 13.84
C PHE A 50 -5.40 10.59 14.51
N GLY A 51 -6.34 11.53 14.69
CA GLY A 51 -6.10 12.87 15.25
C GLY A 51 -5.21 12.88 16.50
N PRO A 52 -5.52 12.10 17.56
CA PRO A 52 -4.66 12.04 18.75
C PRO A 52 -3.21 11.59 18.47
N MET A 53 -2.99 10.72 17.49
CA MET A 53 -1.66 10.24 17.08
C MET A 53 -0.92 11.27 16.20
N LEU A 54 -1.66 12.07 15.43
CA LEU A 54 -1.12 13.14 14.59
C LEU A 54 -0.77 14.39 15.41
N GLU A 55 -1.56 14.69 16.44
CA GLU A 55 -1.30 15.79 17.38
C GLU A 55 -0.20 15.46 18.40
N GLY A 56 -0.07 14.17 18.73
CA GLY A 56 0.95 13.64 19.62
C GLY A 56 2.25 13.25 18.92
N GLU A 57 3.06 12.44 19.59
CA GLU A 57 4.23 11.84 18.95
C GLU A 57 3.81 10.58 18.17
N SER A 58 3.79 10.67 16.84
CA SER A 58 3.48 9.52 15.99
C SER A 58 4.57 8.44 16.11
N PRO A 59 4.23 7.14 16.14
CA PRO A 59 5.20 6.05 16.16
C PRO A 59 6.33 6.20 15.13
N PRO A 60 7.60 5.87 15.47
CA PRO A 60 8.75 6.01 14.56
C PRO A 60 8.54 5.36 13.19
N VAL A 61 7.84 4.22 13.15
CA VAL A 61 7.52 3.49 11.92
C VAL A 61 6.74 4.33 10.92
N PHE A 62 5.73 5.09 11.35
CA PHE A 62 4.94 5.91 10.43
C PHE A 62 5.74 7.09 9.89
N ARG A 63 6.61 7.70 10.71
CA ARG A 63 7.50 8.77 10.26
C ARG A 63 8.49 8.27 9.20
N HIS A 64 9.05 7.08 9.41
CA HIS A 64 9.95 6.46 8.45
C HIS A 64 9.23 6.14 7.13
N LEU A 65 8.08 5.47 7.19
CA LEU A 65 7.32 5.08 5.98
C LEU A 65 6.81 6.29 5.20
N ALA A 66 6.36 7.34 5.89
CA ALA A 66 6.02 8.61 5.25
C ALA A 66 7.21 9.21 4.50
N THR A 67 8.40 9.21 5.13
CA THR A 67 9.64 9.69 4.50
C THR A 67 10.02 8.88 3.26
N GLU A 68 9.99 7.54 3.34
CA GLU A 68 10.34 6.64 2.23
C GLU A 68 9.34 6.71 1.05
N THR A 69 8.11 7.15 1.32
CA THR A 69 7.06 7.38 0.32
C THR A 69 6.97 8.85 -0.13
N GLY A 70 7.78 9.74 0.45
CA GLY A 70 7.89 11.15 0.06
C GLY A 70 6.71 12.02 0.48
N THR A 71 6.09 11.70 1.61
CA THR A 71 4.93 12.41 2.19
C THR A 71 5.11 12.63 3.69
N ASP A 72 4.13 13.26 4.35
CA ASP A 72 4.06 13.35 5.81
C ASP A 72 3.22 12.20 6.42
N VAL A 73 3.17 12.11 7.75
CA VAL A 73 2.47 11.00 8.43
C VAL A 73 0.97 10.98 8.08
N ALA A 74 0.33 12.14 7.93
CA ALA A 74 -1.08 12.21 7.59
C ALA A 74 -1.33 11.72 6.16
N GLY A 75 -0.49 12.12 5.20
CA GLY A 75 -0.56 11.65 3.83
C GLY A 75 -0.14 10.20 3.64
N TYR A 76 0.69 9.64 4.53
CA TYR A 76 0.94 8.19 4.54
C TYR A 76 -0.30 7.42 5.02
N LEU A 77 -0.94 7.88 6.10
CA LEU A 77 -2.13 7.26 6.67
C LEU A 77 -3.40 7.50 5.84
N SER A 78 -3.36 8.39 4.84
CA SER A 78 -4.47 8.60 3.92
C SER A 78 -4.57 7.53 2.83
N GLU A 79 -3.56 6.66 2.67
CA GLU A 79 -3.53 5.63 1.64
C GLU A 79 -3.35 4.25 2.29
N GLU A 80 -4.19 3.28 1.93
CA GLU A 80 -4.17 1.93 2.48
C GLU A 80 -4.02 0.89 1.35
N PRO A 81 -3.17 -0.14 1.50
CA PRO A 81 -3.14 -1.24 0.55
C PRO A 81 -4.44 -2.06 0.64
N ARG A 82 -5.08 -2.31 -0.51
CA ARG A 82 -6.34 -3.08 -0.59
C ARG A 82 -6.26 -4.19 -1.63
N PHE A 83 -6.92 -5.30 -1.35
CA PHE A 83 -7.21 -6.35 -2.32
C PHE A 83 -8.72 -6.55 -2.40
N ASN A 84 -9.27 -6.29 -3.58
CA ASN A 84 -10.69 -6.43 -3.86
C ASN A 84 -10.92 -7.49 -4.96
N ALA A 85 -11.98 -8.28 -4.83
CA ALA A 85 -12.44 -9.18 -5.89
C ALA A 85 -13.82 -8.75 -6.39
N PHE A 86 -13.98 -8.79 -7.71
CA PHE A 86 -15.20 -8.42 -8.40
C PHE A 86 -15.67 -9.54 -9.32
N VAL A 87 -16.98 -9.68 -9.46
CA VAL A 87 -17.62 -10.58 -10.42
C VAL A 87 -18.55 -9.78 -11.31
N LEU A 88 -18.45 -9.97 -12.63
CA LEU A 88 -19.42 -9.46 -13.59
C LEU A 88 -20.46 -10.56 -13.87
N ALA A 89 -21.71 -10.33 -13.49
CA ALA A 89 -22.82 -11.23 -13.76
C ALA A 89 -24.03 -10.43 -14.25
N ASP A 90 -24.63 -10.87 -15.37
CA ASP A 90 -25.81 -10.23 -15.98
C ASP A 90 -25.64 -8.72 -16.23
N GLY A 91 -24.42 -8.30 -16.58
CA GLY A 91 -24.09 -6.89 -16.82
C GLY A 91 -23.87 -6.05 -15.56
N VAL A 92 -23.97 -6.65 -14.38
CA VAL A 92 -23.75 -6.00 -13.08
C VAL A 92 -22.41 -6.43 -12.48
N VAL A 93 -21.65 -5.46 -11.98
CA VAL A 93 -20.40 -5.71 -11.27
C VAL A 93 -20.69 -5.82 -9.77
N TYR A 94 -20.37 -6.96 -9.17
CA TYR A 94 -20.50 -7.22 -7.75
C TYR A 94 -19.14 -7.18 -7.08
N HIS A 95 -19.02 -6.45 -5.98
CA HIS A 95 -17.87 -6.50 -5.08
C HIS A 95 -18.05 -7.67 -4.12
N THR A 96 -17.27 -8.74 -4.28
CA THR A 96 -17.50 -10.02 -3.59
C THR A 96 -16.53 -10.29 -2.44
N TYR A 97 -15.43 -9.54 -2.38
CA TYR A 97 -14.42 -9.68 -1.35
C TYR A 97 -13.57 -8.42 -1.25
N SER A 98 -13.24 -8.01 -0.03
CA SER A 98 -12.28 -6.94 0.27
C SER A 98 -11.43 -7.34 1.47
N THR A 99 -10.15 -7.02 1.43
CA THR A 99 -9.25 -7.04 2.58
C THR A 99 -8.21 -5.93 2.41
N GLY A 100 -7.73 -5.41 3.52
CA GLY A 100 -6.58 -4.51 3.62
C GLY A 100 -5.69 -4.98 4.76
N ASP A 101 -4.64 -4.24 5.08
CA ASP A 101 -3.73 -4.52 6.19
C ASP A 101 -3.45 -6.03 6.40
N ARG A 102 -4.09 -6.63 7.41
CA ARG A 102 -4.09 -8.05 7.73
C ARG A 102 -5.02 -8.82 6.80
N GLY A 103 -4.46 -9.80 6.11
CA GLY A 103 -5.14 -10.58 5.07
C GLY A 103 -4.49 -10.42 3.70
N LEU A 104 -3.55 -9.49 3.54
CA LEU A 104 -2.78 -9.31 2.31
C LEU A 104 -1.54 -10.23 2.22
N GLU A 105 -1.23 -10.99 3.26
CA GLU A 105 0.00 -11.80 3.33
C GLU A 105 0.11 -12.85 2.22
N PHE A 106 -1.01 -13.27 1.61
CA PHE A 106 -0.99 -14.19 0.47
C PHE A 106 -0.33 -13.58 -0.79
N LEU A 107 -0.27 -12.25 -0.90
CA LEU A 107 0.47 -11.55 -1.94
C LEU A 107 1.95 -11.38 -1.57
N MET A 108 2.28 -11.49 -0.28
CA MET A 108 3.61 -11.34 0.29
C MET A 108 4.28 -12.70 0.45
N GLY A 109 4.36 -13.48 -0.63
CA GLY A 109 4.84 -14.87 -0.61
C GLY A 109 6.26 -15.07 -0.08
N TYR A 110 7.04 -13.99 0.04
CA TYR A 110 8.35 -14.00 0.67
C TYR A 110 8.28 -14.13 2.20
N TYR A 111 7.26 -13.61 2.88
CA TYR A 111 7.10 -13.74 4.33
C TYR A 111 7.09 -15.18 4.84
N PRO A 112 6.25 -16.09 4.32
CA PRO A 112 6.27 -17.47 4.80
C PRO A 112 7.59 -18.20 4.49
N ILE A 113 8.37 -17.74 3.50
CA ILE A 113 9.71 -18.27 3.24
C ILE A 113 10.68 -17.77 4.32
N LEU A 114 10.70 -16.46 4.60
CA LEU A 114 11.58 -15.86 5.60
C LEU A 114 11.27 -16.34 7.03
N ASP A 115 10.01 -16.61 7.36
CA ASP A 115 9.60 -17.20 8.64
C ASP A 115 10.27 -18.56 8.93
N ARG A 116 10.81 -19.22 7.91
CA ARG A 116 11.53 -20.50 8.02
C ARG A 116 13.04 -20.33 8.00
N ALA A 117 13.56 -19.14 7.75
CA ALA A 117 14.99 -18.86 7.82
C ALA A 117 15.45 -18.82 9.29
N PRO A 118 16.71 -19.17 9.61
CA PRO A 118 17.21 -19.14 10.99
C PRO A 118 17.11 -17.78 11.69
N ASN A 119 17.15 -16.67 10.93
CA ASN A 119 17.00 -15.31 11.45
C ASN A 119 15.56 -14.77 11.32
N GLY A 120 14.60 -15.63 10.97
CA GLY A 120 13.23 -15.23 10.63
C GLY A 120 13.22 -14.14 9.55
N ARG A 121 12.38 -13.13 9.75
CA ARG A 121 12.29 -11.94 8.89
C ARG A 121 13.37 -10.90 9.14
N ALA A 122 14.22 -11.08 10.15
CA ALA A 122 15.18 -10.07 10.60
C ALA A 122 14.53 -8.70 10.91
N GLU A 123 13.25 -8.70 11.30
CA GLU A 123 12.54 -7.53 11.82
C GLU A 123 13.00 -7.33 13.27
N ASP A 124 13.58 -6.18 13.59
CA ASP A 124 13.68 -5.78 15.00
C ASP A 124 12.29 -5.42 15.53
N LEU A 125 12.17 -5.20 16.84
CA LEU A 125 10.90 -4.83 17.47
C LEU A 125 10.34 -3.49 16.98
N GLU A 126 11.02 -2.78 16.06
CA GLU A 126 10.72 -1.40 15.71
C GLU A 126 10.32 -1.16 14.24
N ALA A 127 10.64 -2.02 13.25
CA ALA A 127 9.82 -2.30 12.03
C ALA A 127 10.51 -3.17 10.93
N GLU A 128 9.77 -3.36 9.82
CA GLU A 128 10.12 -3.97 8.53
C GLU A 128 11.09 -3.11 7.66
N TYR A 129 12.10 -2.47 8.24
CA TYR A 129 12.95 -1.46 7.55
C TYR A 129 13.96 -2.02 6.54
N TRP A 130 14.01 -3.34 6.33
CA TRP A 130 15.01 -3.99 5.48
C TRP A 130 14.55 -4.18 4.03
N ILE A 131 13.25 -4.04 3.74
CA ILE A 131 12.72 -4.19 2.37
C ILE A 131 13.05 -2.92 1.58
N ARG A 132 13.77 -3.08 0.47
CA ARG A 132 14.12 -2.01 -0.46
C ARG A 132 13.58 -2.33 -1.84
N ARG A 133 13.50 -1.32 -2.72
CA ARG A 133 13.24 -1.59 -4.14
C ARG A 133 14.39 -2.43 -4.69
N HIS A 134 14.14 -3.25 -5.70
CA HIS A 134 15.16 -4.17 -6.21
C HIS A 134 16.43 -3.45 -6.73
N ASP A 135 16.34 -2.15 -7.05
CA ASP A 135 17.43 -1.30 -7.54
C ASP A 135 18.10 -0.47 -6.44
N GLU A 136 17.77 -0.72 -5.17
CA GLU A 136 18.27 0.01 -4.00
C GLU A 136 19.13 -0.87 -3.06
N TYR A 137 19.32 -2.14 -3.39
CA TYR A 137 20.25 -3.00 -2.67
C TYR A 137 21.68 -2.76 -3.14
N ASP A 138 22.63 -2.70 -2.20
CA ASP A 138 24.06 -2.74 -2.51
C ASP A 138 24.36 -4.02 -3.31
N GLN A 139 25.04 -3.90 -4.44
CA GLN A 139 25.45 -5.05 -5.27
C GLN A 139 26.68 -5.76 -4.71
#